data_AF-A0A6P6H9N1-F1
#
_entry.id   AF-A0A6P6H9N1-F1
#
_cell.length_a   1.000
_cell.length_b   1.000
_cell.length_c   1.000
_cell.angle_alpha   90.00
_cell.angle_beta   90.00
_cell.angle_gamma   90.00
#
_symmetry.space_group_name_H-M   'P 1'
#
loop_
_entity.id
_entity.type
_entity.pdbx_description
1 polymer ?
#
loop_
_entity_poly.entity_id
_entity_poly.type
_entity_poly.pdbx_seq_one_letter_code
_entity_poly.pdbx_strand_id
1 'polypeptide(L)'
;MFKNEYQGGAFVEIFSAQGKNPGAKWKILGSPSVIWKEFDKEAKSFVFVLEGSSQTNKIQLPKENKQILGLIQRFLVLQIYIPLGQDFSTELLITDLGNIKRRLYLSTVHKELSSTPLHAKIPLFMIKRKIWCNLCIDLVAFTSEIFKGAVFQSLDGIIVSANCKLRKIFTLKCKPQDTVDKDAGCGVPFPTNEPTDIIPRSCQLTTDVPQVTQLLNMTKLRQTEIKFGGHPLNSAESGMHSGT
;
A
#
# COMPACT_ATOMS: atom_id res chain seq x y z
N MET A 1 9.44 15.12 -6.88
CA MET A 1 9.36 14.54 -8.24
C MET A 1 8.05 14.95 -8.88
N PHE A 2 6.91 14.71 -8.21
CA PHE A 2 5.55 14.99 -8.70
C PHE A 2 4.94 16.29 -8.16
N LYS A 3 5.62 17.00 -7.24
CA LYS A 3 5.10 18.24 -6.60
C LYS A 3 4.61 19.30 -7.59
N ASN A 4 5.27 19.42 -8.75
CA ASN A 4 4.94 20.41 -9.78
C ASN A 4 4.14 19.80 -10.95
N GLU A 5 3.81 18.51 -10.87
CA GLU A 5 2.99 17.83 -11.88
C GLU A 5 1.51 17.97 -11.52
N TYR A 6 0.63 17.93 -12.53
CA TYR A 6 -0.81 17.98 -12.30
C TYR A 6 -1.30 16.68 -11.66
N GLN A 7 -1.87 16.78 -10.45
CA GLN A 7 -2.42 15.65 -9.70
C GLN A 7 -3.94 15.76 -9.48
N GLY A 8 -4.61 16.70 -10.15
CA GLY A 8 -6.04 16.96 -9.99
C GLY A 8 -6.97 15.94 -10.67
N GLY A 9 -6.41 15.13 -11.57
CA GLY A 9 -7.10 14.06 -12.30
C GLY A 9 -7.46 12.85 -11.43
N ALA A 10 -8.02 11.81 -12.05
CA ALA A 10 -8.46 10.61 -11.33
C ALA A 10 -7.30 9.82 -10.69
N PHE A 11 -6.12 9.85 -11.32
CA PHE A 11 -4.95 9.08 -10.89
C PHE A 11 -3.64 9.76 -11.31
N VAL A 12 -2.52 9.34 -10.70
CA VAL A 12 -1.16 9.67 -11.13
C VAL A 12 -0.37 8.36 -11.27
N GLU A 13 0.18 8.07 -12.45
CA GLU A 13 1.02 6.89 -12.67
C GLU A 13 2.45 7.15 -12.17
N ILE A 14 2.95 6.26 -11.29
CA ILE A 14 4.27 6.40 -10.64
C ILE A 14 5.25 5.37 -11.21
N PHE A 15 4.75 4.16 -11.48
CA PHE A 15 5.51 3.08 -12.07
C PHE A 15 4.62 2.28 -13.03
N SER A 16 5.21 1.89 -14.15
CA SER A 16 4.68 0.83 -15.00
C SER A 16 5.83 -0.07 -15.42
N ALA A 17 5.65 -1.38 -15.34
CA ALA A 17 6.55 -2.35 -15.94
C ALA A 17 6.50 -2.35 -17.48
N GLN A 18 5.50 -1.67 -18.07
CA GLN A 18 5.42 -1.44 -19.51
C GLN A 18 6.45 -0.38 -19.94
N GLY A 19 6.88 -0.43 -21.21
CA GLY A 19 7.89 0.47 -21.76
C GLY A 19 9.33 -0.06 -21.65
N LYS A 20 10.30 0.69 -22.20
CA LYS A 20 11.66 0.18 -22.44
C LYS A 20 12.50 0.02 -21.17
N ASN A 21 12.43 0.96 -20.22
CA ASN A 21 13.27 0.95 -19.02
C ASN A 21 12.49 1.37 -17.75
N PRO A 22 11.66 0.47 -17.19
CA PRO A 22 10.80 0.81 -16.05
C PRO A 22 11.59 1.12 -14.76
N GLY A 23 12.80 0.58 -14.64
CA GLY A 23 13.70 0.81 -13.50
C GLY A 23 14.48 2.12 -13.54
N ALA A 24 14.41 2.90 -14.63
CA ALA A 24 15.30 4.05 -14.85
C ALA A 24 15.22 5.11 -13.73
N LYS A 25 14.04 5.34 -13.16
CA LYS A 25 13.83 6.31 -12.06
C LYS A 25 14.00 5.69 -10.67
N TRP A 26 14.05 4.37 -10.56
CA TRP A 26 14.05 3.63 -9.30
C TRP A 26 15.47 3.23 -8.89
N LYS A 27 15.78 3.26 -7.60
CA LYS A 27 16.98 2.63 -7.05
C LYS A 27 16.67 1.15 -6.88
N ILE A 28 17.39 0.31 -7.59
CA ILE A 28 17.27 -1.15 -7.49
C ILE A 28 18.39 -1.64 -6.58
N LEU A 29 18.03 -2.31 -5.50
CA LEU A 29 18.94 -3.04 -4.63
C LEU A 29 18.68 -4.52 -4.86
N GLY A 30 19.63 -5.22 -5.47
CA GLY A 30 19.49 -6.61 -5.92
C GLY A 30 20.20 -6.81 -7.25
N SER A 31 20.68 -8.03 -7.52
CA SER A 31 21.27 -8.36 -8.83
C SER A 31 20.20 -8.53 -9.91
N PRO A 32 20.56 -8.40 -11.20
CA PRO A 32 19.64 -8.67 -12.31
C PRO A 32 19.06 -10.09 -12.34
N SER A 33 19.63 -11.03 -11.57
CA SER A 33 19.12 -12.40 -11.44
C SER A 33 18.00 -12.55 -10.41
N VAL A 34 17.80 -11.57 -9.53
CA VAL A 34 16.74 -11.59 -8.49
C VAL A 34 15.74 -10.45 -8.68
N ILE A 35 16.10 -9.42 -9.43
CA ILE A 35 15.19 -8.35 -9.85
C ILE A 35 15.31 -8.15 -11.36
N TRP A 36 14.28 -8.55 -12.09
CA TRP A 36 14.24 -8.40 -13.55
C TRP A 36 12.84 -8.07 -14.06
N LYS A 37 12.79 -7.66 -15.33
CA LYS A 37 11.55 -7.46 -16.07
C LYS A 37 11.28 -8.70 -16.91
N GLU A 38 10.06 -9.23 -16.85
CA GLU A 38 9.61 -10.31 -17.74
C GLU A 38 8.19 -10.09 -18.26
N PHE A 39 7.82 -10.82 -19.31
CA PHE A 39 6.45 -10.90 -19.77
C PHE A 39 5.74 -12.04 -19.03
N ASP A 40 4.80 -11.67 -18.16
CA ASP A 40 3.99 -12.63 -17.43
C ASP A 40 2.79 -13.04 -18.29
N LYS A 41 2.71 -14.34 -18.61
CA LYS A 41 1.67 -14.89 -19.48
C LYS A 41 0.29 -14.88 -18.82
N GLU A 42 0.22 -15.05 -17.50
CA GLU A 42 -1.04 -15.03 -16.75
C GLU A 42 -1.59 -13.62 -16.71
N ALA A 43 -0.76 -12.62 -16.42
CA ALA A 43 -1.12 -11.20 -16.40
C ALA A 43 -1.26 -10.58 -17.80
N LYS A 44 -0.82 -11.29 -18.85
CA LYS A 44 -0.69 -10.81 -20.24
C LYS A 44 -0.01 -9.44 -20.31
N SER A 45 1.00 -9.23 -19.48
CA SER A 45 1.65 -7.94 -19.28
C SER A 45 3.09 -8.13 -18.87
N PHE A 46 3.91 -7.11 -19.15
CA PHE A 46 5.20 -7.02 -18.49
C PHE A 46 5.03 -6.75 -16.99
N VAL A 47 5.89 -7.37 -16.21
CA VAL A 47 5.98 -7.24 -14.75
C VAL A 47 7.43 -7.12 -14.34
N PHE A 48 7.65 -6.56 -13.16
CA PHE A 48 8.93 -6.53 -12.48
C PHE A 48 8.91 -7.60 -11.39
N VAL A 49 9.74 -8.62 -11.52
CA VAL A 49 9.87 -9.70 -10.55
C VAL A 49 10.90 -9.30 -9.51
N LEU A 50 10.57 -9.44 -8.24
CA LEU A 50 11.46 -9.26 -7.10
C LEU A 50 11.48 -10.55 -6.28
N GLU A 51 12.63 -11.19 -6.21
CA GLU A 51 12.84 -12.44 -5.50
C GLU A 51 13.97 -12.35 -4.46
N GLY A 52 14.03 -13.34 -3.56
CA GLY A 52 15.06 -13.50 -2.55
C GLY A 52 14.74 -12.81 -1.23
N SER A 53 15.77 -12.30 -0.54
CA SER A 53 15.61 -11.70 0.78
C SER A 53 14.96 -10.32 0.71
N SER A 54 13.84 -10.14 1.41
CA SER A 54 13.11 -8.86 1.51
C SER A 54 13.89 -7.74 2.21
N GLN A 55 14.96 -8.10 2.94
CA GLN A 55 15.85 -7.15 3.60
C GLN A 55 16.83 -6.49 2.63
N THR A 56 17.32 -7.25 1.65
CA THR A 56 18.36 -6.80 0.71
C THR A 56 17.82 -6.47 -0.67
N ASN A 57 16.76 -7.17 -1.11
CA ASN A 57 16.24 -7.09 -2.47
C ASN A 57 14.98 -6.23 -2.50
N LYS A 58 15.11 -5.03 -3.05
CA LYS A 58 14.04 -4.04 -3.10
C LYS A 58 14.24 -3.00 -4.19
N ILE A 59 13.14 -2.38 -4.58
CA ILE A 59 13.16 -1.17 -5.41
C ILE A 59 12.67 0.02 -4.58
N GLN A 60 13.27 1.17 -4.81
CA GLN A 60 12.96 2.40 -4.08
C GLN A 60 12.78 3.58 -5.03
N LEU A 61 11.79 4.42 -4.74
CA LEU A 61 11.59 5.72 -5.37
C LEU A 61 11.29 6.78 -4.30
N PRO A 62 11.97 7.93 -4.28
CA PRO A 62 13.04 8.37 -5.19
C PRO A 62 14.37 7.61 -5.01
N LYS A 63 15.25 7.69 -6.01
CA LYS A 63 16.60 7.08 -5.96
C LYS A 63 17.44 7.60 -4.80
N GLU A 64 17.34 8.90 -4.53
CA GLU A 64 18.12 9.61 -3.53
C GLU A 64 17.22 10.04 -2.38
N ASN A 65 17.70 9.85 -1.15
CA ASN A 65 16.94 10.18 0.06
C ASN A 65 16.69 11.70 0.25
N LYS A 66 17.37 12.56 -0.53
CA LYS A 66 17.18 14.02 -0.50
C LYS A 66 15.98 14.47 -1.34
N GLN A 67 15.54 13.65 -2.30
CA GLN A 67 14.37 13.95 -3.11
C GLN A 67 13.11 13.38 -2.43
N ILE A 68 11.97 14.02 -2.69
CA ILE A 68 10.65 13.52 -2.28
C ILE A 68 9.75 13.35 -3.50
N LEU A 69 8.77 12.44 -3.43
CA LEU A 69 7.75 12.32 -4.46
C LEU A 69 6.84 13.55 -4.47
N GLY A 70 6.20 13.88 -3.34
CA GLY A 70 5.24 14.97 -3.24
C GLY A 70 3.89 14.63 -3.88
N LEU A 71 3.42 13.39 -3.71
CA LEU A 71 2.13 12.93 -4.21
C LEU A 71 1.04 13.22 -3.18
N ILE A 72 -0.06 13.84 -3.60
CA ILE A 72 -1.09 14.38 -2.69
C ILE A 72 -2.42 13.62 -2.73
N GLN A 73 -2.55 12.66 -3.65
CA GLN A 73 -3.77 11.85 -3.75
C GLN A 73 -3.87 10.85 -2.59
N ARG A 74 -5.11 10.60 -2.14
CA ARG A 74 -5.41 9.85 -0.90
C ARG A 74 -4.99 8.38 -0.95
N PHE A 75 -5.19 7.72 -2.08
CA PHE A 75 -4.99 6.28 -2.18
C PHE A 75 -3.73 5.97 -2.97
N LEU A 76 -2.90 5.06 -2.47
CA LEU A 76 -1.81 4.45 -3.22
C LEU A 76 -2.23 3.03 -3.62
N VAL A 77 -2.06 2.68 -4.89
CA VAL A 77 -2.35 1.34 -5.39
C VAL A 77 -1.06 0.67 -5.87
N LEU A 78 -0.77 -0.50 -5.30
CA LEU A 78 0.25 -1.42 -5.79
C LEU A 78 -0.44 -2.57 -6.52
N GLN A 79 -0.14 -2.77 -7.81
CA GLN A 79 -0.59 -3.93 -8.57
C GLN A 79 0.42 -5.05 -8.46
N ILE A 80 0.16 -5.99 -7.56
CA ILE A 80 1.12 -7.00 -7.13
C ILE A 80 0.52 -8.40 -7.19
N TYR A 81 1.38 -9.35 -7.49
CA TYR A 81 1.11 -10.77 -7.28
C TYR A 81 2.13 -11.30 -6.27
N ILE A 82 1.64 -11.96 -5.21
CA ILE A 82 2.48 -12.53 -4.17
C ILE A 82 2.36 -14.06 -4.26
N PRO A 83 3.47 -14.78 -4.49
CA PRO A 83 3.47 -16.24 -4.48
C PRO A 83 3.03 -16.83 -3.13
N LEU A 84 2.55 -18.07 -3.16
CA LEU A 84 2.21 -18.79 -1.94
C LEU A 84 3.48 -19.04 -1.10
N GLY A 85 3.36 -18.90 0.23
CA GLY A 85 4.45 -19.17 1.17
C GLY A 85 5.56 -18.11 1.22
N GLN A 86 5.43 -17.01 0.46
CA GLN A 86 6.47 -15.97 0.38
C GLN A 86 6.10 -14.72 1.18
N ASP A 87 7.06 -14.09 1.86
CA ASP A 87 6.77 -12.81 2.53
C ASP A 87 6.79 -11.63 1.56
N PHE A 88 6.02 -10.60 1.92
CA PHE A 88 5.95 -9.34 1.18
C PHE A 88 5.97 -8.16 2.14
N SER A 89 6.67 -7.10 1.74
CA SER A 89 6.62 -5.82 2.44
C SER A 89 6.76 -4.63 1.50
N THR A 90 6.20 -3.51 1.94
CA THR A 90 6.40 -2.20 1.34
C THR A 90 6.58 -1.15 2.44
N GLU A 91 7.45 -0.19 2.20
CA GLU A 91 7.67 0.94 3.10
C GLU A 91 7.24 2.22 2.42
N LEU A 92 6.45 3.04 3.12
CA LEU A 92 5.97 4.31 2.62
C LEU A 92 6.49 5.43 3.52
N LEU A 93 7.09 6.44 2.90
CA LEU A 93 7.48 7.67 3.58
C LEU A 93 6.41 8.72 3.29
N ILE A 94 5.78 9.23 4.34
CA ILE A 94 4.75 10.27 4.26
C ILE A 94 5.21 11.51 5.03
N THR A 95 4.64 12.66 4.67
CA THR A 95 4.74 13.90 5.44
C THR A 95 3.33 14.33 5.82
N ASP A 96 3.15 14.81 7.05
CA ASP A 96 1.90 15.41 7.53
C ASP A 96 1.94 16.95 7.47
N LEU A 97 0.80 17.62 7.66
CA LEU A 97 0.72 19.10 7.62
C LEU A 97 1.52 19.79 8.73
N GLY A 98 1.96 19.06 9.76
CA GLY A 98 2.93 19.55 10.75
C GLY A 98 4.37 19.53 10.22
N ASN A 99 4.58 19.17 8.95
CA ASN A 99 5.88 18.90 8.32
C ASN A 99 6.66 17.77 9.00
N ILE A 100 5.96 16.85 9.68
CA ILE A 100 6.59 15.70 10.32
C ILE A 100 6.65 14.56 9.31
N LYS A 101 7.87 14.07 9.05
CA LYS A 101 8.11 12.90 8.21
C LYS A 101 7.86 11.63 9.01
N ARG A 102 7.02 10.74 8.49
CA ARG A 102 6.64 9.48 9.13
C ARG A 102 6.86 8.31 8.18
N ARG A 103 7.09 7.12 8.74
CA ARG A 103 7.28 5.89 7.96
C ARG A 103 6.23 4.84 8.28
N LEU A 104 5.57 4.33 7.27
CA LEU A 104 4.66 3.20 7.36
C LEU A 104 5.38 1.95 6.84
N TYR A 105 5.58 0.97 7.70
CA TYR A 105 6.13 -0.34 7.33
C TYR A 105 4.98 -1.33 7.21
N LEU A 106 4.58 -1.65 5.99
CA LEU A 106 3.52 -2.63 5.74
C LEU A 106 4.16 -3.98 5.41
N SER A 107 3.86 -5.02 6.18
CA SER A 107 4.53 -6.33 6.00
C SER A 107 3.67 -7.52 6.39
N THR A 108 3.83 -8.64 5.68
CA THR A 108 3.21 -9.93 6.04
C THR A 108 3.86 -10.59 7.25
N VAL A 109 5.08 -10.17 7.64
CA VAL A 109 5.77 -10.74 8.82
C VAL A 109 5.37 -10.07 10.13
N HIS A 110 4.75 -8.88 10.08
CA HIS A 110 4.29 -8.21 11.28
C HIS A 110 3.03 -8.89 11.80
N LYS A 111 3.01 -9.18 13.10
CA LYS A 111 1.93 -9.89 13.79
C LYS A 111 0.92 -8.99 14.48
N GLU A 112 1.27 -7.73 14.68
CA GLU A 112 0.45 -6.75 15.40
C GLU A 112 0.76 -5.36 14.85
N LEU A 113 -0.22 -4.46 14.91
CA LEU A 113 -0.01 -3.05 14.68
C LEU A 113 0.79 -2.45 15.85
N SER A 114 1.90 -1.79 15.55
CA SER A 114 2.63 -0.98 16.55
C SER A 114 3.00 0.37 15.95
N SER A 115 3.02 1.41 16.78
CA SER A 115 3.33 2.76 16.32
C SER A 115 4.11 3.56 17.34
N THR A 116 4.91 4.48 16.82
CA THR A 116 5.61 5.54 17.54
C THR A 116 5.27 6.88 16.89
N PRO A 117 5.68 8.02 17.45
CA PRO A 117 5.46 9.32 16.81
C PRO A 117 6.09 9.49 15.42
N LEU A 118 7.01 8.61 14.98
CA LEU A 118 7.69 8.76 13.68
C LEU A 118 7.49 7.58 12.73
N HIS A 119 7.02 6.43 13.21
CA HIS A 119 6.79 5.29 12.33
C HIS A 119 5.73 4.34 12.88
N ALA A 120 5.18 3.53 11.99
CA ALA A 120 4.25 2.46 12.32
C ALA A 120 4.60 1.18 11.58
N LYS A 121 4.45 0.03 12.26
CA LYS A 121 4.52 -1.30 11.69
C LYS A 121 3.09 -1.81 11.54
N ILE A 122 2.67 -1.95 10.30
CA ILE A 122 1.30 -2.30 9.91
C ILE A 122 1.33 -3.72 9.35
N PRO A 123 0.56 -4.65 9.94
CA PRO A 123 0.51 -6.00 9.44
C PRO A 123 -0.34 -6.15 8.17
N LEU A 124 0.05 -7.07 7.28
CA LEU A 124 -0.65 -7.40 6.03
C LEU A 124 -1.32 -8.80 6.09
N PHE A 125 -2.02 -9.13 7.18
CA PHE A 125 -2.57 -10.47 7.40
C PHE A 125 -3.49 -10.99 6.29
N MET A 126 -4.31 -10.10 5.73
CA MET A 126 -5.33 -10.48 4.77
C MET A 126 -4.89 -10.35 3.32
N ILE A 127 -3.60 -10.09 3.06
CA ILE A 127 -3.18 -9.90 1.68
C ILE A 127 -3.44 -11.17 0.88
N LYS A 128 -4.19 -11.05 -0.21
CA LYS A 128 -4.47 -12.20 -1.08
C LYS A 128 -3.20 -12.63 -1.80
N ARG A 129 -3.03 -13.95 -1.91
CA ARG A 129 -1.87 -14.62 -2.49
C ARG A 129 -2.32 -15.48 -3.67
N LYS A 130 -1.41 -15.79 -4.59
CA LYS A 130 -1.71 -16.58 -5.79
C LYS A 130 -2.84 -15.99 -6.65
N ILE A 131 -2.98 -14.66 -6.62
CA ILE A 131 -3.93 -13.87 -7.40
C ILE A 131 -3.36 -12.47 -7.55
N TRP A 132 -3.66 -11.79 -8.68
CA TRP A 132 -3.29 -10.39 -8.83
C TRP A 132 -4.11 -9.51 -7.90
N CYS A 133 -3.45 -8.64 -7.15
CA CYS A 133 -4.07 -7.76 -6.18
C CYS A 133 -3.79 -6.30 -6.52
N ASN A 134 -4.85 -5.50 -6.65
CA ASN A 134 -4.78 -4.05 -6.51
C ASN A 134 -4.81 -3.75 -5.00
N LEU A 135 -3.64 -3.75 -4.36
CA LEU A 135 -3.52 -3.39 -2.95
C LEU A 135 -3.65 -1.86 -2.83
N CYS A 136 -4.82 -1.41 -2.38
CA CYS A 136 -5.17 -0.01 -2.25
C CYS A 136 -5.00 0.47 -0.81
N ILE A 137 -4.05 1.35 -0.56
CA ILE A 137 -3.65 1.84 0.76
C ILE A 137 -4.23 3.24 0.96
N ASP A 138 -5.08 3.43 1.98
CA ASP A 138 -5.64 4.74 2.33
C ASP A 138 -4.65 5.54 3.19
N LEU A 139 -3.87 6.41 2.54
CA LEU A 139 -2.81 7.17 3.20
C LEU A 139 -3.37 8.20 4.17
N VAL A 140 -4.52 8.78 3.86
CA VAL A 140 -5.18 9.78 4.72
C VAL A 140 -5.69 9.12 5.99
N ALA A 141 -6.42 8.01 5.86
CA ALA A 141 -6.92 7.26 7.01
C ALA A 141 -5.78 6.76 7.90
N PHE A 142 -4.74 6.16 7.31
CA PHE A 142 -3.59 5.72 8.08
C PHE A 142 -2.88 6.84 8.82
N THR A 143 -2.68 7.99 8.18
CA THR A 143 -2.01 9.12 8.81
C THR A 143 -2.80 9.62 10.02
N SER A 144 -4.11 9.85 9.84
CA SER A 144 -4.98 10.37 10.89
C SER A 144 -5.13 9.40 12.06
N GLU A 145 -5.43 8.13 11.77
CA GLU A 145 -5.80 7.18 12.81
C GLU A 145 -4.60 6.62 13.58
N ILE A 146 -3.43 6.47 12.94
CA ILE A 146 -2.22 5.99 13.61
C ILE A 146 -1.55 7.12 14.41
N PHE A 147 -1.51 8.33 13.84
CA PHE A 147 -0.74 9.44 14.42
C PHE A 147 -1.63 10.51 15.07
N LYS A 148 -2.67 10.07 15.80
CA LYS A 148 -3.48 10.88 16.71
C LYS A 148 -4.05 12.16 16.05
N GLY A 149 -4.66 12.01 14.87
CA GLY A 149 -5.30 13.10 14.13
C GLY A 149 -4.37 13.89 13.21
N ALA A 150 -3.14 13.41 12.95
CA ALA A 150 -2.26 14.03 11.98
C ALA A 150 -2.91 14.07 10.58
N VAL A 151 -2.75 15.19 9.87
CA VAL A 151 -3.34 15.37 8.54
C VAL A 151 -2.31 15.06 7.47
N PHE A 152 -2.61 14.10 6.60
CA PHE A 152 -1.75 13.72 5.48
C PHE A 152 -1.49 14.92 4.55
N GLN A 153 -0.21 15.18 4.24
CA GLN A 153 0.21 16.20 3.29
C GLN A 153 0.67 15.57 1.99
N SER A 154 1.61 14.62 2.05
CA SER A 154 2.15 13.96 0.86
C SER A 154 2.74 12.59 1.12
N LEU A 155 2.71 11.74 0.09
CA LEU A 155 3.56 10.56 -0.05
C LEU A 155 4.85 11.01 -0.72
N ASP A 156 5.97 10.72 -0.06
CA ASP A 156 7.29 11.23 -0.38
C ASP A 156 8.29 10.14 -0.76
N GLY A 157 8.01 8.89 -0.43
CA GLY A 157 8.83 7.76 -0.85
C GLY A 157 8.10 6.44 -0.79
N ILE A 158 8.48 5.52 -1.68
CA ILE A 158 7.92 4.18 -1.83
C ILE A 158 9.08 3.21 -1.94
N ILE A 159 9.04 2.15 -1.14
CA ILE A 159 9.94 1.02 -1.20
C ILE A 159 9.09 -0.23 -1.35
N VAL A 160 9.41 -1.07 -2.34
CA VAL A 160 8.78 -2.38 -2.52
C VAL A 160 9.87 -3.44 -2.43
N SER A 161 9.73 -4.36 -1.48
CA SER A 161 10.68 -5.45 -1.26
C SER A 161 10.19 -6.74 -1.91
N ALA A 162 11.13 -7.68 -2.14
CA ALA A 162 10.79 -9.06 -2.44
C ALA A 162 9.87 -9.65 -1.35
N ASN A 163 9.00 -10.63 -1.64
CA ASN A 163 8.91 -11.43 -2.86
C ASN A 163 7.58 -11.18 -3.58
N CYS A 164 7.61 -10.53 -4.75
CA CYS A 164 6.40 -10.26 -5.53
C CYS A 164 6.70 -10.05 -7.02
N LYS A 165 5.64 -10.15 -7.83
CA LYS A 165 5.61 -9.56 -9.17
C LYS A 165 4.86 -8.24 -9.10
N LEU A 166 5.44 -7.18 -9.64
CA LEU A 166 4.90 -5.83 -9.63
C LEU A 166 4.58 -5.37 -11.07
N ARG A 167 3.35 -4.97 -11.34
CA ARG A 167 2.92 -4.48 -12.66
C ARG A 167 2.91 -2.96 -12.76
N LYS A 168 2.21 -2.29 -11.84
CA LYS A 168 2.06 -0.82 -11.79
C LYS A 168 2.01 -0.32 -10.35
N ILE A 169 2.40 0.95 -10.19
CA ILE A 169 2.17 1.74 -8.98
C ILE A 169 1.55 3.07 -9.42
N PHE A 170 0.44 3.44 -8.81
CA PHE A 170 -0.25 4.70 -9.10
C PHE A 170 -1.03 5.16 -7.87
N THR A 171 -1.37 6.45 -7.82
CA THR A 171 -2.30 6.96 -6.83
C THR A 171 -3.71 7.09 -7.41
N LEU A 172 -4.73 7.08 -6.56
CA LEU A 172 -6.12 7.41 -6.92
C LEU A 172 -6.63 8.54 -6.04
N LYS A 173 -7.42 9.44 -6.64
CA LYS A 173 -8.11 10.50 -5.91
C LYS A 173 -9.31 9.96 -5.12
N CYS A 174 -10.06 9.05 -5.72
CA CYS A 174 -11.29 8.47 -5.17
C CYS A 174 -11.07 7.03 -4.72
N LYS A 175 -11.91 6.58 -3.77
CA LYS A 175 -11.87 5.23 -3.20
C LYS A 175 -12.24 4.22 -4.31
N PRO A 176 -11.39 3.23 -4.62
CA PRO A 176 -11.77 2.21 -5.59
C PRO A 176 -12.83 1.27 -5.01
N GLN A 177 -13.62 0.64 -5.88
CA GLN A 177 -14.52 -0.43 -5.47
C GLN A 177 -13.73 -1.62 -4.90
N ASP A 178 -13.97 -1.93 -3.62
CA ASP A 178 -13.39 -3.10 -2.98
C ASP A 178 -14.15 -4.37 -3.41
N THR A 179 -13.43 -5.41 -3.81
CA THR A 179 -14.02 -6.63 -4.37
C THR A 179 -13.86 -7.86 -3.48
N VAL A 180 -13.13 -7.74 -2.36
CA VAL A 180 -12.91 -8.85 -1.41
C VAL A 180 -14.21 -9.21 -0.67
N ASP A 181 -15.09 -8.25 -0.43
CA ASP A 181 -16.29 -8.42 0.39
C ASP A 181 -17.50 -8.99 -0.39
N LYS A 182 -17.37 -9.25 -1.71
CA LYS A 182 -18.48 -9.78 -2.54
C LYS A 182 -18.73 -11.29 -2.37
N ASP A 183 -17.76 -12.05 -1.86
CA ASP A 183 -17.86 -13.51 -1.68
C ASP A 183 -18.33 -13.94 -0.27
N ALA A 184 -18.52 -13.00 0.66
CA ALA A 184 -19.04 -13.29 1.99
C ALA A 184 -20.56 -13.03 2.03
N GLY A 185 -21.35 -14.04 1.68
CA GLY A 185 -22.78 -14.05 2.00
C GLY A 185 -22.99 -13.78 3.51
N CYS A 186 -23.90 -12.87 3.84
CA CYS A 186 -24.21 -12.39 5.18
C CYS A 186 -23.16 -11.48 5.85
N GLY A 187 -23.12 -10.22 5.41
CA GLY A 187 -22.66 -9.11 6.23
C GLY A 187 -23.49 -7.87 5.91
N VAL A 188 -24.11 -7.26 6.92
CA VAL A 188 -24.95 -6.07 6.76
C VAL A 188 -24.10 -4.98 6.07
N PRO A 189 -24.54 -4.42 4.92
CA PRO A 189 -23.80 -3.36 4.27
C PRO A 189 -23.87 -2.12 5.17
N PHE A 190 -22.75 -1.77 5.81
CA PHE A 190 -22.62 -0.45 6.40
C PHE A 190 -22.64 0.57 5.25
N PRO A 191 -23.51 1.59 5.30
CA PRO A 191 -23.48 2.66 4.31
C PRO A 191 -22.21 3.48 4.55
N THR A 192 -21.10 3.08 3.92
CA THR A 192 -20.00 4.03 3.73
C THR A 192 -20.44 4.94 2.59
N ASN A 193 -21.02 6.08 2.94
CA ASN A 193 -21.51 7.15 2.04
C ASN A 193 -20.42 7.78 1.15
N GLU A 194 -19.23 7.17 1.03
CA GLU A 194 -18.21 7.64 0.10
C GLU A 194 -18.44 7.04 -1.29
N PRO A 195 -18.59 7.87 -2.33
CA PRO A 195 -18.69 7.38 -3.70
C PRO A 195 -17.44 6.57 -4.05
N THR A 196 -17.64 5.31 -4.39
CA THR A 196 -16.59 4.45 -4.96
C THR A 196 -16.44 4.73 -6.45
N ASP A 197 -15.20 4.77 -6.93
CA ASP A 197 -14.89 4.96 -8.33
C ASP A 197 -14.24 3.69 -8.91
N ILE A 198 -14.22 3.61 -10.24
CA ILE A 198 -13.61 2.51 -10.97
C ILE A 198 -12.13 2.83 -11.20
N ILE A 199 -11.25 1.84 -11.01
CA ILE A 199 -9.83 1.98 -11.37
C ILE A 199 -9.75 2.41 -12.85
N PRO A 200 -9.01 3.48 -13.21
CA PRO A 200 -8.93 3.97 -14.59
C PRO A 200 -8.54 2.89 -15.59
N ARG A 201 -9.13 2.92 -16.79
CA ARG A 201 -8.93 1.87 -17.83
C ARG A 201 -7.46 1.57 -18.13
N SER A 202 -6.61 2.59 -18.16
CA SER A 202 -5.16 2.45 -18.39
C SER A 202 -4.43 1.70 -17.26
N CYS A 203 -5.03 1.63 -16.07
CA CYS A 203 -4.49 0.93 -14.91
C CYS A 203 -5.07 -0.48 -14.76
N GLN A 204 -6.26 -0.77 -15.31
CA GLN A 204 -6.90 -2.07 -15.17
C GLN A 204 -6.02 -3.23 -15.69
N LEU A 205 -6.09 -4.37 -14.99
CA LEU A 205 -5.68 -5.66 -15.54
C LEU A 205 -6.79 -6.15 -16.49
N THR A 206 -6.44 -7.01 -17.45
CA THR A 206 -7.44 -7.55 -18.37
C THR A 206 -8.47 -8.40 -17.62
N THR A 207 -9.71 -8.41 -18.10
CA THR A 207 -10.86 -8.98 -17.36
C THR A 207 -10.79 -10.49 -17.17
N ASP A 208 -9.97 -11.17 -17.98
CA ASP A 208 -9.69 -12.60 -17.93
C ASP A 208 -8.59 -12.98 -16.93
N VAL A 209 -7.88 -12.00 -16.36
CA VAL A 209 -6.88 -12.22 -15.32
C VAL A 209 -7.58 -12.32 -13.97
N PRO A 210 -7.40 -13.42 -13.21
CA PRO A 210 -7.88 -13.52 -11.85
C PRO A 210 -7.29 -12.39 -11.01
N GLN A 211 -8.14 -11.50 -10.52
CA GLN A 211 -7.71 -10.31 -9.81
C GLN A 211 -8.70 -9.90 -8.72
N VAL A 212 -8.20 -9.15 -7.76
CA VAL A 212 -8.96 -8.60 -6.64
C VAL A 212 -8.49 -7.18 -6.35
N THR A 213 -9.41 -6.30 -5.94
CA THR A 213 -9.07 -5.01 -5.35
C THR A 213 -9.30 -5.11 -3.85
N GLN A 214 -8.23 -4.86 -3.09
CA GLN A 214 -8.22 -4.94 -1.64
C GLN A 214 -7.91 -3.57 -1.06
N LEU A 215 -8.93 -2.93 -0.47
CA LEU A 215 -8.75 -1.70 0.30
C LEU A 215 -8.13 -2.03 1.66
N LEU A 216 -7.10 -1.27 2.01
CA LEU A 216 -6.41 -1.33 3.29
C LEU A 216 -6.56 0.02 4.00
N ASN A 217 -7.28 -0.02 5.11
CA ASN A 217 -7.45 1.08 6.04
C ASN A 217 -7.50 0.54 7.47
N MET A 218 -7.51 1.44 8.45
CA MET A 218 -7.52 1.06 9.86
C MET A 218 -8.81 0.35 10.30
N THR A 219 -9.96 0.69 9.72
CA THR A 219 -11.22 -0.02 9.99
C THR A 219 -11.12 -1.50 9.62
N LYS A 220 -10.62 -1.82 8.42
CA LYS A 220 -10.45 -3.20 7.96
C LYS A 220 -9.39 -3.94 8.78
N LEU A 221 -8.31 -3.27 9.19
CA LEU A 221 -7.31 -3.88 10.08
C LEU A 221 -7.91 -4.27 11.44
N ARG A 222 -8.63 -3.37 12.11
CA ARG A 222 -9.26 -3.67 13.41
C ARG A 222 -10.31 -4.77 13.31
N GLN A 223 -11.14 -4.75 12.27
CA GLN A 223 -12.12 -5.82 12.03
C GLN A 223 -11.45 -7.20 11.86
N THR A 224 -10.25 -7.21 11.29
CA THR A 224 -9.48 -8.43 11.07
C THR A 224 -8.87 -8.92 12.37
N GLU A 225 -8.26 -8.05 13.17
CA GLU A 225 -7.71 -8.41 14.48
C GLU A 225 -8.78 -9.07 15.36
N ILE A 226 -9.99 -8.54 15.37
CA ILE A 226 -11.13 -9.12 16.10
C ILE A 226 -11.49 -10.51 15.59
N LYS A 227 -11.51 -10.73 14.26
CA LYS A 227 -11.82 -12.05 13.66
C LYS A 227 -10.76 -13.12 13.94
N PHE A 228 -9.49 -12.72 14.08
CA PHE A 228 -8.36 -13.62 14.31
C PHE A 228 -7.92 -13.70 15.79
N GLY A 229 -8.73 -13.19 16.73
CA GLY A 229 -8.53 -13.40 18.17
C GLY A 229 -7.62 -12.39 18.88
N GLY A 230 -7.38 -11.22 18.29
CA GLY A 230 -6.69 -10.11 18.96
C GLY A 230 -7.60 -9.43 19.99
N HIS A 231 -7.11 -9.24 21.21
CA HIS A 231 -7.79 -8.42 22.21
C HIS A 231 -8.03 -6.99 21.66
N PRO A 232 -9.22 -6.40 21.85
CA PRO A 232 -9.46 -5.02 21.45
C PRO A 232 -8.49 -4.07 22.14
N LEU A 233 -7.99 -3.07 21.41
CA LEU A 233 -7.27 -1.93 21.96
C LEU A 233 -8.18 -1.18 22.93
N ASN A 234 -8.12 -1.53 24.22
CA ASN A 234 -8.59 -0.62 25.25
C ASN A 234 -7.64 0.58 25.24
N SER A 235 -8.17 1.71 24.78
CA SER A 235 -7.69 3.03 25.17
C SER A 235 -7.54 3.04 26.68
N ALA A 236 -6.30 3.05 27.17
CA ALA A 236 -6.04 3.37 28.56
C ALA A 236 -6.46 4.82 28.77
N GLU A 237 -7.70 5.00 29.21
CA GLU A 237 -8.17 6.24 29.79
C GLU A 237 -7.26 6.60 30.96
N SER A 238 -6.86 7.85 30.96
CA SER A 238 -6.23 8.57 32.05
C SER A 238 -7.05 8.45 33.33
N GLY A 239 -6.64 7.54 34.22
CA GLY A 239 -7.01 7.60 35.63
C GLY A 239 -6.19 8.68 36.33
N MET A 240 -6.72 9.91 36.37
CA MET A 240 -6.34 10.87 37.40
C MET A 240 -6.64 10.26 38.76
N HIS A 241 -5.65 10.15 39.63
CA HIS A 241 -5.89 10.21 41.08
C HIS A 241 -5.06 11.37 41.65
N SER A 242 -5.79 12.46 41.87
CA SER A 242 -5.54 13.46 42.90
C SER A 242 -5.38 12.78 44.26
N GLY A 243 -4.45 13.29 45.07
CA GLY A 243 -4.05 12.68 46.33
C GLY A 243 -4.98 12.91 47.51
N THR A 244 -4.55 12.34 48.62
CA THR A 244 -4.42 12.93 49.97
C THR A 244 -3.32 12.15 50.68
#